data_AF-E9HFE4-F1
#
_entry.id   AF-E9HFE4-F1
#
_cell.length_a   1.000
_cell.length_b   1.000
_cell.length_c   1.000
_cell.angle_alpha   90.00
_cell.angle_beta   90.00
_cell.angle_gamma   90.00
#
_symmetry.space_group_name_H-M   'P 1'
#
loop_
_entity.id
_entity.type
_entity.pdbx_description
1 polymer ?
#
loop_
_entity_poly.entity_id
_entity_poly.type
_entity_poly.pdbx_seq_one_letter_code
_entity_poly.pdbx_strand_id
1 'polypeptide(L)' 'QIPGGYVIRNVNDSDVKEMAAFAFSILTANSHPHHLALIKILKAESQVVAGTNYKMAL' A
#
# COMPACT_ATOMS: atom_id res chain seq x y z
N GLN A 1 15.31 -7.42 -13.53
CA GLN A 1 14.97 -6.45 -12.46
C GLN A 1 16.13 -5.49 -12.29
N ILE A 2 15.86 -4.21 -12.02
CA ILE A 2 16.89 -3.21 -11.72
C ILE A 2 17.19 -3.32 -10.21
N PRO A 3 18.45 -3.48 -9.77
CA PRO A 3 18.78 -3.50 -8.34
C PRO A 3 18.24 -2.24 -7.64
N GLY A 4 17.47 -2.43 -6.58
CA GLY A 4 16.85 -1.33 -5.85
C GLY A 4 15.73 -0.61 -6.61
N GLY A 5 15.18 -1.16 -7.70
CA GLY A 5 14.00 -0.60 -8.38
C GLY A 5 12.68 -1.12 -7.79
N TYR A 6 11.58 -0.45 -8.14
CA TYR A 6 10.24 -0.96 -7.82
C TYR A 6 9.93 -2.22 -8.62
N VAL A 7 9.31 -3.20 -7.96
CA VAL A 7 8.89 -4.47 -8.55
C VAL A 7 7.41 -4.67 -8.29
N ILE A 8 6.69 -5.19 -9.28
CA ILE A 8 5.25 -5.45 -9.16
C ILE A 8 5.03 -6.52 -8.07
N ARG A 9 4.05 -6.28 -7.20
CA ARG A 9 3.63 -7.18 -6.15
C ARG A 9 2.20 -7.65 -6.38
N ASN A 10 1.91 -8.87 -5.94
CA ASN A 10 0.54 -9.39 -6.01
C ASN A 10 -0.31 -8.65 -4.97
N VAL A 11 -1.44 -8.10 -5.41
CA VAL A 11 -2.36 -7.36 -4.56
C VAL A 11 -2.96 -8.20 -3.42
N ASN A 12 -2.86 -9.52 -3.52
CA ASN A 12 -3.34 -10.45 -2.50
C ASN A 12 -2.29 -10.85 -1.46
N ASP A 13 -1.02 -10.44 -1.62
CA ASP A 13 0.05 -10.71 -0.66
C ASP A 13 -0.29 -10.14 0.73
N SER A 14 0.09 -10.85 1.79
CA SER A 14 -0.15 -10.43 3.19
C SER A 14 0.40 -9.05 3.47
N ASP A 15 1.66 -8.82 3.11
CA ASP A 15 2.40 -7.59 3.41
C ASP A 15 1.82 -6.40 2.63
N VAL A 16 1.30 -6.66 1.43
CA VAL A 16 0.59 -5.67 0.61
C VAL A 16 -0.73 -5.29 1.28
N LYS A 17 -1.51 -6.26 1.77
CA LYS A 17 -2.76 -5.99 2.49
C LYS A 17 -2.53 -5.22 3.79
N GLU A 18 -1.50 -5.59 4.54
CA GLU A 18 -1.09 -4.89 5.76
C GLU A 18 -0.73 -3.43 5.46
N MET A 19 0.10 -3.20 4.46
CA MET A 19 0.52 -1.84 4.11
C MET A 19 -0.65 -0.99 3.55
N ALA A 20 -1.57 -1.60 2.81
CA ALA A 20 -2.78 -0.92 2.36
C ALA A 20 -3.69 -0.52 3.54
N ALA A 21 -3.86 -1.39 4.53
CA ALA A 21 -4.61 -1.09 5.75
C ALA A 21 -3.94 0.02 6.57
N PHE A 22 -2.61 0.01 6.66
CA PHE A 22 -1.84 1.08 7.30
C PHE A 22 -2.00 2.41 6.56
N ALA A 23 -1.79 2.44 5.24
CA ALA A 23 -1.97 3.66 4.45
C ALA A 23 -3.40 4.22 4.58
N PHE A 24 -4.40 3.34 4.55
CA PHE A 24 -5.81 3.71 4.73
C PHE A 24 -6.08 4.30 6.13
N SER A 25 -5.52 3.73 7.20
CA SER A 25 -5.71 4.27 8.55
C SER A 25 -5.15 5.70 8.68
N ILE A 26 -4.01 5.98 8.05
CA ILE A 26 -3.42 7.33 8.02
C ILE A 26 -4.28 8.31 7.21
N LEU A 27 -4.79 7.89 6.04
CA LEU A 27 -5.67 8.72 5.21
C LEU A 27 -6.99 9.05 5.93
N THR A 28 -7.53 8.09 6.68
CA THR A 28 -8.79 8.25 7.40
C THR A 28 -8.68 8.95 8.75
N ALA A 29 -7.48 8.99 9.35
CA ALA A 29 -7.28 9.57 10.70
C ALA A 29 -7.75 11.03 10.84
N ASN A 30 -7.68 11.83 9.77
CA ASN A 30 -8.13 13.24 9.78
C ASN A 30 -9.40 13.48 8.94
N SER A 31 -10.07 12.41 8.51
CA SER A 31 -11.30 12.50 7.72
C SER A 31 -12.49 12.83 8.62
N HIS A 32 -13.04 14.05 8.47
CA HIS A 32 -14.37 14.41 8.97
C HIS A 32 -15.45 13.47 8.37
N PRO A 33 -16.67 13.36 8.95
CA PRO A 33 -17.36 12.12 9.38
C PRO A 33 -17.86 11.15 8.28
N HIS A 34 -17.32 11.23 7.07
CA HIS A 34 -17.58 10.26 6.02
C HIS A 34 -16.80 8.99 6.36
N HIS A 35 -17.53 7.93 6.72
CA HIS A 35 -16.99 6.58 6.89
C HIS A 35 -16.39 6.11 5.57
N LEU A 36 -15.11 6.40 5.37
CA LEU A 36 -14.34 5.81 4.28
C LEU A 36 -14.18 4.32 4.55
N ALA A 37 -14.10 3.53 3.48
CA ALA A 37 -13.78 2.11 3.54
C ALA A 37 -12.79 1.76 2.42
N LEU A 38 -11.80 0.91 2.73
CA LEU A 38 -10.89 0.36 1.73
C LEU A 38 -11.60 -0.76 0.96
N ILE A 39 -11.96 -0.52 -0.30
CA ILE A 39 -12.72 -1.49 -1.10
C ILE A 39 -11.80 -2.47 -1.84
N LYS A 40 -10.71 -1.97 -2.44
CA LYS A 40 -9.84 -2.79 -3.30
C LYS A 40 -8.45 -2.19 -3.44
N ILE A 41 -7.44 -3.05 -3.56
CA ILE A 41 -6.09 -2.67 -4.00
C ILE A 41 -6.02 -2.84 -5.52
N LEU A 42 -5.80 -1.75 -6.26
CA LEU A 42 -5.73 -1.77 -7.73
C LEU A 42 -4.34 -2.15 -8.24
N LYS A 43 -3.29 -1.67 -7.57
CA LYS A 43 -1.90 -1.93 -7.93
C LYS A 43 -1.01 -1.86 -6.70
N ALA A 44 0.00 -2.72 -6.64
CA ALA A 44 1.05 -2.67 -5.63
C ALA A 44 2.43 -2.89 -6.28
N GLU A 45 3.39 -2.08 -5.87
CA GLU A 45 4.80 -2.22 -6.20
C GLU A 45 5.63 -2.04 -4.92
N SER A 46 6.72 -2.78 -4.77
CA SER A 46 7.64 -2.61 -3.63
C SER A 46 9.08 -2.42 -4.08
N GLN A 47 9.87 -1.80 -3.22
CA GLN A 47 11.28 -1.52 -3.45
C GLN A 47 12.06 -1.76 -2.15
N VAL A 48 13.13 -2.54 -2.23
CA VAL A 48 14.04 -2.79 -1.09
C VAL A 48 15.05 -1.65 -0.98
N VAL A 49 15.15 -1.06 0.20
CA VAL A 49 16.07 0.02 0.60
C VAL A 49 16.63 -0.29 2.00
N ALA A 50 16.90 0.72 2.85
CA ALA A 50 17.03 0.53 4.30
C ALA A 50 15.65 0.29 4.95
N GLY A 51 14.97 -0.78 4.52
CA GLY A 51 13.55 -1.03 4.74
C GLY A 51 12.84 -1.42 3.43
N THR A 52 11.52 -1.30 3.39
CA THR A 52 10.73 -1.55 2.17
C THR A 52 9.80 -0.38 1.91
N ASN A 53 9.93 0.24 0.73
CA ASN A 53 8.94 1.19 0.26
C ASN A 53 7.82 0.45 -0.47
N TYR A 54 6.59 0.92 -0.29
CA TYR A 54 5.41 0.47 -1.03
C TYR A 54 4.81 1.62 -1.82
N LYS A 55 4.52 1.35 -3.09
CA LYS A 55 3.80 2.25 -3.99
C LYS A 55 2.48 1.58 -4.38
N MET A 56 1.37 2.23 -4.05
CA MET A 56 0.05 1.59 -4.10
C MET A 56 -1.00 2.50 -4.73
N ALA A 57 -1.96 1.88 -5.39
CA ALA A 57 -3.23 2.50 -5.77
C ALA A 57 -4.36 1.74 -5.05
N LEU A 58 -5.12 2.47 -4.23
CA LEU A 58 -6.17 1.98 -3.33
C LEU A 58 -7.54 2.57 -3.72
#